data_AF-A0A6L7Y8Q5-F1
#
_entry.id   AF-A0A6L7Y8Q5-F1
#
_cell.length_a   1.000
_cell.length_b   1.000
_cell.length_c   1.000
_cell.angle_alpha   90.00
_cell.angle_beta   90.00
_cell.angle_gamma   90.00
#
_symmetry.space_group_name_H-M   'P 1'
#
loop_
_entity.id
_entity.type
_entity.pdbx_description
1 polymer ?
#
loop_
_entity_poly.entity_id
_entity_poly.type
_entity_poly.pdbx_seq_one_letter_code
_entity_poly.pdbx_strand_id
1 'polypeptide(L)' 'MEIAAGRDVLELGCGTGRVAVPLAASGVRVTGVDLSPAMLALARDRADGLPVRL' A
#
# COMPACT_ATOMS: atom_id res chain seq x y z
N MET A 1 2.35 -6.78 18.52
CA MET A 1 2.84 -5.41 18.29
C MET A 1 1.89 -4.78 17.30
N GLU A 2 1.26 -3.68 17.67
CA GLU A 2 0.19 -3.06 16.88
C GLU A 2 0.81 -1.96 16.00
N ILE A 3 0.80 -2.17 14.68
CA ILE A 3 1.30 -1.18 13.72
C ILE A 3 0.10 -0.40 13.19
N ALA A 4 0.08 0.91 13.46
CA ALA A 4 -0.89 1.84 12.89
C ALA A 4 -2.38 1.50 13.11
N ALA A 5 -2.75 0.76 14.15
CA ALA A 5 -4.17 0.51 14.41
C ALA A 5 -4.96 1.81 14.57
N GLY A 6 -6.06 1.90 13.81
CA GLY A 6 -6.90 3.09 13.74
C GLY A 6 -6.27 4.29 13.01
N ARG A 7 -5.09 4.15 12.38
CA ARG A 7 -4.38 5.24 11.70
C ARG A 7 -4.16 4.92 10.22
N ASP A 8 -4.13 5.97 9.41
CA ASP A 8 -3.80 5.88 7.98
C ASP A 8 -2.28 5.96 7.80
N VAL A 9 -1.72 5.20 6.86
CA VAL A 9 -0.28 5.13 6.58
C VAL A 9 0.03 5.70 5.20
N LEU A 10 1.10 6.49 5.11
CA LEU A 10 1.69 6.95 3.84
C LEU A 10 3.01 6.22 3.59
N GLU A 11 3.16 5.56 2.45
CA GLU A 11 4.40 4.94 2.00
C GLU A 11 4.98 5.72 0.80
N LEU A 12 6.16 6.32 0.98
CA LEU A 12 6.90 7.02 -0.08
C LEU A 12 7.84 6.06 -0.80
N GLY A 13 7.73 5.97 -2.13
CA GLY A 13 8.48 4.99 -2.92
C GLY A 13 7.94 3.57 -2.71
N CYS A 14 6.61 3.39 -2.81
CA CYS A 14 5.94 2.13 -2.50
C CYS A 14 6.28 1.00 -3.49
N GLY A 15 6.87 1.33 -4.64
CA GLY A 15 7.25 0.39 -5.68
C GLY A 15 6.07 -0.51 -6.08
N THR A 16 6.28 -1.82 -5.98
CA THR A 16 5.25 -2.83 -6.29
C THR A 16 4.40 -3.23 -5.08
N GLY A 17 4.40 -2.41 -4.01
CA GLY A 17 3.55 -2.59 -2.83
C GLY A 17 4.05 -3.62 -1.82
N ARG A 18 5.37 -3.89 -1.74
CA ARG A 18 5.94 -4.92 -0.85
C ARG A 18 5.56 -4.73 0.63
N VAL A 19 5.39 -3.49 1.08
CA VAL A 19 4.96 -3.17 2.45
C VAL A 19 3.48 -2.76 2.48
N ALA A 20 3.05 -1.86 1.59
CA ALA A 20 1.66 -1.43 1.48
C ALA A 20 0.64 -2.58 1.41
N VAL A 21 0.90 -3.61 0.60
CA VAL A 21 -0.06 -4.70 0.37
C VAL A 21 -0.25 -5.58 1.61
N PRO A 22 0.81 -6.15 2.24
CA PRO A 22 0.64 -6.89 3.48
C PRO A 22 0.04 -6.06 4.62
N LEU A 23 0.39 -4.77 4.70
CA LEU A 23 -0.13 -3.87 5.72
C LEU A 23 -1.63 -3.59 5.52
N ALA A 24 -2.06 -3.41 4.26
CA ALA A 24 -3.47 -3.29 3.93
C ALA A 24 -4.27 -4.58 4.14
N ALA A 25 -3.65 -5.74 3.88
CA ALA A 25 -4.24 -7.04 4.20
C ALA A 25 -4.45 -7.25 5.70
N SER A 26 -3.68 -6.57 6.57
CA SER A 26 -3.93 -6.55 8.01
C SER A 26 -4.95 -5.52 8.47
N GLY A 27 -5.68 -4.89 7.53
CA GLY A 27 -6.77 -3.95 7.82
C GLY A 27 -6.37 -2.48 7.98
N VAL A 28 -5.10 -2.14 7.72
CA VAL A 28 -4.63 -0.74 7.77
C VAL A 28 -4.94 -0.04 6.44
N ARG A 29 -5.41 1.21 6.48
CA ARG A 29 -5.56 2.00 5.25
C ARG A 29 -4.22 2.58 4.83
N VAL A 30 -3.80 2.30 3.60
CA VAL A 30 -2.49 2.74 3.10
C VAL A 30 -2.67 3.63 1.88
N THR A 31 -1.95 4.75 1.84
CA THR A 31 -1.67 5.51 0.62
C THR A 31 -0.21 5.27 0.23
N GLY A 32 0.01 4.66 -0.93
CA GLY A 32 1.35 4.50 -1.51
C GLY A 32 1.57 5.52 -2.61
N VAL A 33 2.79 6.05 -2.71
CA VAL A 33 3.20 6.88 -3.85
C VAL A 33 4.51 6.36 -4.41
N ASP A 34 4.66 6.39 -5.73
CA ASP A 34 5.89 6.07 -6.43
C ASP A 34 5.99 6.92 -7.70
N LEU A 35 7.21 7.26 -8.12
CA LEU A 35 7.42 8.03 -9.34
C LEU A 35 7.25 7.19 -10.61
N SER A 36 7.31 5.86 -10.50
CA SER A 36 7.21 4.95 -11.64
C SER A 36 5.76 4.50 -11.86
N PRO A 37 5.11 4.91 -12.97
CA PRO A 37 3.77 4.46 -13.30
C PRO A 37 3.68 2.94 -13.49
N ALA A 38 4.76 2.32 -13.99
CA ALA A 38 4.84 0.87 -14.17
C ALA A 38 4.84 0.12 -12.82
N MET A 39 5.54 0.66 -11.81
CA MET A 39 5.51 0.09 -10.47
C MET A 39 4.12 0.20 -9.85
N LEU A 40 3.46 1.35 -10.00
CA LEU A 40 2.10 1.57 -9.51
C LEU A 40 1.08 0.65 -10.18
N ALA A 41 1.23 0.33 -11.47
CA ALA A 41 0.38 -0.65 -12.14
C ALA A 41 0.49 -2.04 -11.49
N LEU A 42 1.71 -2.54 -11.30
CA LEU A 42 1.96 -3.82 -10.62
C LEU A 42 1.48 -3.81 -9.16
N ALA A 43 1.62 -2.68 -8.47
CA ALA A 43 1.13 -2.52 -7.10
C ALA A 43 -0.40 -2.56 -7.04
N ARG A 44 -1.12 -1.97 -8.02
CA ARG A 44 -2.59 -2.05 -8.11
C ARG A 44 -3.06 -3.47 -8.35
N ASP A 45 -2.41 -4.20 -9.26
CA ASP A 45 -2.75 -5.60 -9.54
C ASP A 45 -2.56 -6.48 -8.29
N ARG A 46 -1.51 -6.23 -7.50
CA ARG A 46 -1.25 -6.97 -6.25
C ARG A 46 -2.15 -6.56 -5.09
N ALA A 47 -2.60 -5.32 -5.09
CA ALA A 47 -3.47 -4.78 -4.06
C ALA A 47 -4.95 -5.10 -4.31
N ASP A 48 -5.31 -5.87 -5.34
CA ASP A 48 -6.71 -6.10 -5.73
C ASP A 48 -7.62 -6.41 -4.53
N GLY A 49 -8.67 -5.61 -4.38
CA GLY A 49 -9.63 -5.69 -3.27
C GLY A 49 -9.15 -5.20 -1.89
N LEU A 50 -7.91 -4.73 -1.75
CA LEU A 50 -7.34 -4.23 -0.48
C LEU A 50 -7.48 -2.70 -0.34
N PRO A 51 -7.47 -2.17 0.89
CA PRO A 51 -7.58 -0.73 1.16
C PRO A 51 -6.26 0.03 0.89
N VAL A 52 -5.73 -0.07 -0.34
CA VAL A 52 -4.54 0.67 -0.80
C VAL A 52 -4.93 1.72 -1.85
N ARG A 53 -4.56 2.98 -1.60
CA ARG A 53 -4.63 4.06 -2.59
C ARG A 53 -3.25 4.25 -3.22
N LEU A 54 -3.16 4.17 -4.55
CA LEU A 54 -1.92 4.22 -5.35
C LEU A 54 -2.00 5.26 -6.46
#